data_AF-A0A914YGE9-F1
#
_entry.id   AF-A0A914YGE9-F1
#
_cell.length_a   1.000
_cell.length_b   1.000
_cell.length_c   1.000
_cell.angle_alpha   90.00
_cell.angle_beta   90.00
_cell.angle_gamma   90.00
#
_symmetry.space_group_name_H-M   'P 1'
#
loop_
_entity.id
_entity.type
_entity.pdbx_description
1 polymer ?
#
loop_
_entity_poly.entity_id
_entity_poly.type
_entity_poly.pdbx_seq_one_letter_code
_entity_poly.pdbx_strand_id
1 'polypeptide(L)'
;MSVVTISVYLGGKPVEFKVSTEPPPDYADASPQPQGSENEKVLQTIGDLREAISEVSDYDGNSMKLIYKGRMLSMDSKEHLSSYHFRTSDKVMGLGKPRQERIEDIGTKELRKYEKEHLSKIEKGYDEIKTDMESLEQNFLNVDMTAEMITRLWKRVLHYNEICEKHMEKIDAIKIFDDDTPENGKQKNREIRRSMIQGIQNYLNLNDKFKFRLEQMKMNLEERK
;
A
#
# COMPACT_ATOMS: atom_id res chain seq x y z
N MET A 1 -32.26 -9.95 30.70
CA MET A 1 -30.92 -9.66 30.18
C MET A 1 -30.20 -10.97 29.83
N SER A 2 -30.65 -11.62 28.76
CA SER A 2 -29.96 -12.77 28.18
C SER A 2 -28.79 -12.27 27.32
N VAL A 3 -27.63 -12.07 27.97
CA VAL A 3 -26.37 -11.71 27.32
C VAL A 3 -25.65 -12.99 26.91
N VAL A 4 -25.20 -13.03 25.66
CA VAL A 4 -24.55 -14.19 25.06
C VAL A 4 -23.17 -13.81 24.55
N THR A 5 -22.17 -14.64 24.84
CA THR A 5 -20.82 -14.47 24.29
C THR A 5 -20.70 -15.19 22.95
N ILE A 6 -20.30 -14.47 21.91
CA ILE A 6 -20.01 -15.00 20.57
C ILE A 6 -18.51 -14.87 20.26
N SER A 7 -17.99 -15.76 19.42
CA SER A 7 -16.61 -15.70 18.92
C SER A 7 -16.61 -15.26 17.46
N VAL A 8 -15.99 -14.11 17.17
CA VAL A 8 -15.84 -13.57 15.81
C VAL A 8 -14.45 -13.91 15.29
N TYR A 9 -14.37 -14.57 14.14
CA TYR A 9 -13.14 -14.95 13.48
C TYR A 9 -12.81 -13.95 12.36
N LEU A 10 -11.67 -13.27 12.48
CA LEU A 10 -11.08 -12.40 11.46
C LEU A 10 -9.68 -12.89 11.15
N GLY A 11 -9.40 -13.30 9.91
CA GLY A 11 -8.07 -13.76 9.50
C GLY A 11 -7.53 -14.97 10.30
N GLY A 12 -8.42 -15.77 10.89
CA GLY A 12 -8.05 -16.97 11.67
C GLY A 12 -7.88 -16.77 13.18
N LYS A 13 -7.92 -15.53 13.69
CA LYS A 13 -7.89 -15.26 15.14
C LYS A 13 -9.32 -15.02 15.68
N PRO A 14 -9.75 -15.75 16.73
CA PRO A 14 -11.04 -15.50 17.38
C PRO A 14 -10.95 -14.31 18.34
N VAL A 15 -11.96 -13.44 18.30
CA VAL A 15 -12.18 -12.37 19.29
C VAL A 15 -13.58 -12.55 19.89
N GLU A 16 -13.69 -12.51 21.21
CA GLU A 16 -14.94 -12.75 21.92
C GLU A 16 -15.71 -11.44 22.15
N PHE A 17 -17.02 -11.46 21.89
CA PHE A 17 -17.90 -10.31 22.06
C PHE A 17 -19.17 -10.71 22.83
N LYS A 18 -19.65 -9.84 23.71
CA LYS A 18 -20.91 -10.01 24.45
C LYS A 18 -22.05 -9.29 23.73
N VAL A 19 -23.09 -10.03 23.36
CA VAL A 19 -24.23 -9.59 22.55
C VAL A 19 -25.54 -9.76 23.31
N SER A 20 -26.44 -8.79 23.20
CA SER A 20 -27.81 -8.90 23.72
C SER A 20 -28.69 -9.69 22.74
N THR A 21 -29.44 -10.67 23.26
CA THR A 21 -30.40 -11.48 22.47
C THR A 21 -31.87 -11.11 22.72
N GLU A 22 -32.14 -10.11 23.57
CA GLU A 22 -33.49 -9.61 23.82
C GLU A 22 -33.82 -8.44 22.87
N PRO A 23 -35.02 -8.40 22.25
CA PRO A 23 -35.47 -7.23 21.52
C PRO A 23 -35.58 -6.02 22.45
N PRO A 24 -35.33 -4.78 21.96
CA PRO A 24 -35.47 -3.59 22.79
C PRO A 24 -36.91 -3.52 23.32
N PRO A 25 -37.11 -3.28 24.62
CA PRO A 25 -38.43 -3.05 25.16
C PRO A 25 -39.13 -1.89 24.41
N ASP A 26 -40.36 -2.14 23.94
CA ASP A 26 -41.28 -1.12 23.46
C ASP A 26 -41.56 -0.16 24.64
N TYR A 27 -40.83 0.95 24.71
CA TYR A 27 -41.06 1.94 25.76
C TYR A 27 -42.19 2.88 25.35
N ALA A 28 -43.41 2.51 25.74
CA ALA A 28 -44.45 3.47 26.09
C ALA A 28 -44.56 3.57 27.63
N ASP A 29 -43.48 3.91 28.32
CA ASP A 29 -43.52 4.82 29.49
C ASP A 29 -42.11 5.05 30.04
N ALA A 30 -41.81 6.31 30.36
CA ALA A 30 -40.53 6.73 30.90
C ALA A 30 -40.63 6.86 32.42
N SER A 31 -39.66 6.29 33.15
CA SER A 31 -39.13 6.85 34.40
C SER A 31 -37.74 6.27 34.72
N PRO A 32 -36.84 7.03 35.37
CA PRO A 32 -35.40 6.83 35.28
C PRO A 32 -34.77 6.09 36.47
N GLN A 33 -33.53 5.60 36.23
CA GLN A 33 -32.42 5.22 37.15
C GLN A 33 -32.17 3.71 37.39
N PRO A 34 -30.93 3.29 37.73
CA PRO A 34 -29.73 4.08 38.10
C PRO A 34 -28.44 3.78 37.30
N GLN A 35 -27.51 4.73 37.39
CA GLN A 35 -26.11 4.59 37.01
C GLN A 35 -25.43 3.47 37.81
N GLY A 36 -24.75 2.58 37.08
CA GLY A 36 -23.81 1.58 37.60
C GLY A 36 -22.62 1.48 36.66
N SER A 37 -21.43 1.66 37.22
CA SER A 37 -20.14 1.91 36.61
C SER A 37 -19.43 0.66 36.04
N GLU A 38 -18.50 0.91 35.11
CA GLU A 38 -17.42 0.04 34.58
C GLU A 38 -17.74 -0.89 33.37
N ASN A 39 -17.77 -0.27 32.18
CA ASN A 39 -17.20 -0.72 30.89
C ASN A 39 -17.24 -2.21 30.49
N GLU A 40 -18.43 -2.80 30.35
CA GLU A 40 -18.65 -3.87 29.35
C GLU A 40 -19.78 -3.44 28.41
N LYS A 41 -19.43 -2.91 27.24
CA LYS A 41 -20.40 -2.45 26.23
C LYS A 41 -21.15 -3.67 25.67
N VAL A 42 -22.36 -3.91 26.14
CA VAL A 42 -23.24 -4.97 25.61
C VAL A 42 -23.75 -4.53 24.23
N LEU A 43 -23.41 -5.29 23.20
CA LEU A 43 -23.71 -4.94 21.81
C LEU A 43 -25.15 -5.31 21.45
N GLN A 44 -25.91 -4.37 20.87
CA GLN A 44 -27.34 -4.55 20.59
C GLN A 44 -27.65 -4.59 19.08
N THR A 45 -26.91 -3.84 18.27
CA THR A 45 -27.11 -3.76 16.81
C THR A 45 -25.94 -4.34 16.02
N ILE A 46 -26.19 -4.68 14.75
CA ILE A 46 -25.12 -5.07 13.82
C ILE A 46 -24.08 -3.95 13.66
N GLY A 47 -24.53 -2.68 13.70
CA GLY A 47 -23.65 -1.51 13.69
C GLY A 47 -22.67 -1.52 14.88
N ASP A 48 -23.17 -1.69 16.10
CA ASP A 48 -22.35 -1.73 17.31
C ASP A 48 -21.33 -2.86 17.27
N LEU A 49 -21.74 -4.03 16.77
CA LEU A 49 -20.85 -5.18 16.62
C LEU A 49 -19.75 -4.92 15.60
N ARG A 50 -20.07 -4.32 14.44
CA ARG A 50 -19.05 -3.93 13.45
C ARG A 50 -18.08 -2.90 14.00
N GLU A 51 -18.59 -1.91 14.74
CA GLU A 51 -17.76 -0.88 15.36
C GLU A 51 -16.82 -1.48 16.40
N ALA A 52 -17.33 -2.30 17.32
CA ALA A 52 -16.53 -2.99 18.33
C ALA A 52 -15.47 -3.92 17.71
N ILE A 53 -15.82 -4.66 16.65
CA ILE A 53 -14.85 -5.46 15.90
C ILE A 53 -13.80 -4.56 15.26
N SER A 54 -14.18 -3.42 14.69
CA SER A 54 -13.25 -2.50 14.06
C SER A 54 -12.33 -1.79 15.06
N GLU A 55 -12.73 -1.64 16.32
CA GLU A 55 -11.89 -1.06 17.39
C GLU A 55 -10.76 -2.02 17.78
N VAL A 56 -11.08 -3.32 17.87
CA VAL A 56 -10.15 -4.37 18.31
C VAL A 56 -9.36 -4.98 17.15
N SER A 57 -9.75 -4.70 15.90
CA SER A 57 -9.10 -5.24 14.70
C SER A 57 -8.69 -4.17 13.69
N ASP A 58 -7.81 -4.53 12.77
CA ASP A 58 -7.37 -3.66 11.68
C ASP A 58 -8.40 -3.60 10.53
N TYR A 59 -9.61 -4.11 10.71
CA TYR A 59 -10.65 -4.14 9.68
C TYR A 59 -11.58 -2.93 9.75
N ASP A 60 -11.97 -2.43 8.57
CA ASP A 60 -12.93 -1.34 8.46
C ASP A 60 -14.35 -1.87 8.70
N GLY A 61 -15.04 -1.31 9.68
CA GLY A 61 -16.40 -1.70 10.05
C GLY A 61 -17.41 -1.52 8.92
N ASN A 62 -17.21 -0.53 8.03
CA ASN A 62 -18.13 -0.25 6.92
C ASN A 62 -18.03 -1.28 5.78
N SER A 63 -16.82 -1.78 5.51
CA SER A 63 -16.59 -2.81 4.49
C SER A 63 -16.71 -4.25 5.01
N MET A 64 -17.03 -4.42 6.30
CA MET A 64 -17.07 -5.72 6.99
C MET A 64 -18.39 -6.47 6.74
N LYS A 65 -18.27 -7.65 6.15
CA LYS A 65 -19.33 -8.65 6.01
C LYS A 65 -19.21 -9.68 7.12
N LEU A 66 -20.28 -9.83 7.89
CA LEU A 66 -20.37 -10.86 8.93
C LEU A 66 -21.17 -12.04 8.39
N ILE A 67 -20.70 -13.25 8.65
CA ILE A 67 -21.31 -14.51 8.21
C ILE A 67 -21.56 -15.38 9.43
N TYR A 68 -22.80 -15.80 9.61
CA TYR A 68 -23.24 -16.66 10.70
C TYR A 68 -24.08 -17.82 10.14
N LYS A 69 -23.72 -19.07 10.49
CA LYS A 69 -24.39 -20.30 10.00
C LYS A 69 -24.59 -20.33 8.47
N GLY A 70 -23.58 -19.89 7.71
CA GLY A 70 -23.62 -19.85 6.25
C GLY A 70 -24.51 -18.75 5.65
N ARG A 71 -25.11 -17.88 6.49
CA ARG A 71 -25.87 -16.70 6.05
C ARG A 71 -25.08 -15.44 6.34
N MET A 72 -25.07 -14.52 5.38
CA MET A 72 -24.52 -13.19 5.58
C MET A 72 -25.49 -12.38 6.44
N LEU A 73 -24.98 -11.79 7.53
CA LEU A 73 -25.75 -10.83 8.33
C LEU A 73 -26.03 -9.59 7.49
N SER A 74 -27.17 -8.95 7.74
CA SER A 74 -27.62 -7.77 7.00
C SER A 74 -26.59 -6.65 6.97
N MET A 75 -26.58 -5.89 5.87
CA MET A 75 -25.74 -4.69 5.74
C MET A 75 -26.29 -3.51 6.55
N ASP A 76 -27.55 -3.53 6.96
CA ASP A 76 -28.17 -2.42 7.70
C ASP A 76 -27.66 -2.35 9.14
N SER A 77 -27.02 -1.23 9.49
CA SER A 77 -26.47 -1.00 10.83
C SER A 77 -27.53 -0.94 11.93
N LYS A 78 -28.81 -0.72 11.56
CA LYS A 78 -29.93 -0.61 12.50
C LYS A 78 -30.55 -1.94 12.90
N GLU A 79 -30.18 -3.02 12.23
CA GLU A 79 -30.78 -4.32 12.53
C GLU A 79 -30.23 -4.89 13.85
N HIS A 80 -31.15 -5.38 14.69
CA HIS A 80 -30.85 -5.89 16.01
C HIS A 80 -30.22 -7.28 15.95
N LEU A 81 -29.23 -7.52 16.80
CA LEU A 81 -28.58 -8.84 16.92
C LEU A 81 -29.52 -9.92 17.49
N SER A 82 -30.62 -9.51 18.13
CA SER A 82 -31.66 -10.39 18.67
C SER A 82 -32.38 -11.20 17.58
N SER A 83 -32.49 -10.68 16.35
CA SER A 83 -33.14 -11.39 15.22
C SER A 83 -32.37 -12.63 14.76
N TYR A 84 -31.09 -12.74 15.12
CA TYR A 84 -30.19 -13.81 14.68
C TYR A 84 -30.07 -14.96 15.69
N HIS A 85 -30.72 -14.86 16.86
CA HIS A 85 -30.79 -15.90 17.90
C HIS A 85 -29.43 -16.54 18.23
N PHE A 86 -28.44 -15.71 18.53
CA PHE A 86 -27.11 -16.16 18.94
C PHE A 86 -27.18 -17.02 20.21
N ARG A 87 -26.35 -18.06 20.25
CA ARG A 87 -26.10 -18.94 21.41
C ARG A 87 -24.68 -18.75 21.92
N THR A 88 -24.47 -19.13 23.18
CA THR A 88 -23.14 -19.03 23.80
C THR A 88 -22.15 -19.86 23.00
N SER A 89 -20.99 -19.26 22.71
CA SER A 89 -19.91 -19.83 21.89
C SER A 89 -20.25 -20.01 20.40
N ASP A 90 -21.21 -19.25 19.89
CA ASP A 90 -21.47 -19.21 18.45
C ASP A 90 -20.30 -18.58 17.68
N LYS A 91 -20.01 -19.15 16.51
CA LYS A 91 -18.94 -18.70 15.63
C LYS A 91 -19.48 -17.80 14.53
N VAL A 92 -18.99 -16.58 14.48
CA VAL A 92 -19.25 -15.61 13.40
C VAL A 92 -17.98 -15.40 12.62
N MET A 93 -18.04 -15.40 11.29
CA MET A 93 -16.90 -15.10 10.44
C MET A 93 -17.00 -13.67 9.93
N GLY A 94 -15.95 -12.89 10.09
CA GLY A 94 -15.84 -11.57 9.46
C GLY A 94 -14.97 -11.63 8.21
N LEU A 95 -15.48 -11.08 7.11
CA LEU A 95 -14.71 -10.76 5.92
C LEU A 95 -14.79 -9.25 5.69
N GLY A 96 -13.67 -8.54 5.73
CA GLY A 96 -13.65 -7.10 5.47
C GLY A 96 -12.37 -6.68 4.78
N LYS A 97 -12.35 -5.44 4.28
CA LYS A 97 -11.08 -4.82 3.90
C LYS A 97 -10.43 -4.28 5.17
N PRO A 98 -9.10 -4.39 5.29
CA PRO A 98 -8.40 -3.77 6.39
C PRO A 98 -8.45 -2.24 6.23
N ARG A 99 -8.52 -1.48 7.34
CA ARG A 99 -8.58 -0.01 7.36
C ARG A 99 -7.34 0.56 6.70
N GLN A 100 -7.53 1.29 5.61
CA GLN A 100 -6.43 1.91 4.87
C GLN A 100 -5.60 2.87 5.76
N GLU A 101 -6.24 3.59 6.68
CA GLU A 101 -5.61 4.56 7.58
C GLU A 101 -4.66 3.94 8.61
N ARG A 102 -4.90 2.69 9.04
CA ARG A 102 -3.99 1.94 9.94
C ARG A 102 -2.92 1.13 9.18
N ILE A 103 -3.00 1.08 7.85
CA ILE A 103 -2.09 0.29 6.98
C ILE A 103 -1.12 1.19 6.20
N GLU A 104 -1.52 2.43 5.91
CA GLU A 104 -0.67 3.40 5.23
C GLU A 104 0.12 4.20 6.26
N ASP A 105 1.22 3.60 6.71
CA ASP A 105 2.30 4.31 7.39
C ASP A 105 2.73 5.52 6.56
N ILE A 106 3.05 6.63 7.23
CA ILE A 106 3.53 7.88 6.60
C ILE A 106 4.65 7.58 5.59
N GLY A 107 5.55 6.65 5.92
CA GLY A 107 6.61 6.20 5.04
C GLY A 107 6.13 5.53 3.74
N THR A 108 5.11 4.66 3.79
CA THR A 108 4.54 4.05 2.57
C THR A 108 3.93 5.11 1.65
N LYS A 109 3.24 6.09 2.24
CA LYS A 109 2.56 7.15 1.48
C LYS A 109 3.56 8.06 0.76
N GLU A 110 4.60 8.50 1.45
CA GLU A 110 5.64 9.35 0.86
C GLU A 110 6.44 8.60 -0.23
N LEU A 111 6.80 7.33 -0.01
CA LEU A 111 7.47 6.51 -1.02
C LEU A 111 6.62 6.34 -2.29
N ARG A 112 5.33 6.02 -2.15
CA ARG A 112 4.41 5.88 -3.31
C ARG A 112 4.19 7.20 -4.05
N LYS A 113 4.12 8.31 -3.31
CA LYS A 113 4.00 9.64 -3.91
C LYS A 113 5.23 9.93 -4.78
N TYR A 114 6.42 9.68 -4.23
CA TYR A 114 7.66 9.85 -4.96
C TYR A 114 7.74 8.97 -6.20
N GLU A 115 7.38 7.69 -6.07
CA GLU A 115 7.31 6.74 -7.18
C GLU A 115 6.44 7.28 -8.32
N LYS A 116 5.21 7.72 -8.01
CA LYS A 116 4.26 8.24 -8.99
C LYS A 116 4.76 9.51 -9.71
N GLU A 117 5.45 10.39 -9.00
CA GLU A 117 5.90 11.68 -9.54
C GLU A 117 7.20 11.60 -10.35
N HIS A 118 8.07 10.63 -10.04
CA HIS A 118 9.44 10.59 -10.56
C HIS A 118 9.77 9.36 -11.39
N LEU A 119 9.19 8.19 -11.12
CA LEU A 119 9.59 6.96 -11.81
C LEU A 119 9.32 7.03 -13.32
N SER A 120 8.16 7.56 -13.72
CA SER A 120 7.83 7.75 -15.14
C SER A 120 8.79 8.73 -15.86
N LYS A 121 9.38 9.69 -15.15
CA LYS A 121 10.35 10.62 -15.74
C LYS A 121 11.70 9.96 -15.98
N ILE A 122 12.13 9.11 -15.04
CA ILE A 122 13.35 8.31 -15.15
C ILE A 122 13.21 7.35 -16.35
N GLU A 123 12.11 6.62 -16.43
CA GLU A 123 11.83 5.69 -17.52
C GLU A 123 11.83 6.38 -18.90
N LYS A 124 11.11 7.50 -19.04
CA LYS A 124 11.10 8.30 -20.28
C LYS A 124 12.49 8.78 -20.67
N GLY A 125 13.28 9.28 -19.70
CA GLY A 125 14.64 9.73 -19.95
C GLY A 125 15.54 8.63 -20.51
N TYR A 126 15.39 7.41 -20.00
CA TYR A 126 16.09 6.23 -20.51
C TYR A 126 15.62 5.84 -21.92
N ASP A 127 14.31 5.82 -22.16
CA ASP A 127 13.75 5.43 -23.47
C ASP A 127 14.17 6.38 -24.60
N GLU A 128 14.28 7.67 -24.32
CA GLU A 128 14.82 8.63 -25.29
C GLU A 128 16.28 8.35 -25.63
N ILE A 129 17.12 8.08 -24.62
CA ILE A 129 18.54 7.73 -24.86
C ILE A 129 18.64 6.43 -25.64
N LYS A 130 17.82 5.44 -25.30
CA LYS A 130 17.77 4.16 -26.00
C LYS A 130 17.38 4.34 -27.47
N THR A 131 16.36 5.15 -27.75
CA THR A 131 15.89 5.40 -29.13
C THR A 131 16.97 6.10 -29.96
N ASP A 132 17.66 7.09 -29.38
CA ASP A 132 18.77 7.77 -30.04
C ASP A 132 19.97 6.81 -30.28
N MET A 133 20.26 5.92 -29.31
CA MET A 133 21.31 4.90 -29.46
C MET A 133 20.99 3.91 -30.58
N GLU A 134 19.76 3.38 -30.62
CA GLU A 134 19.31 2.48 -31.69
C GLU A 134 19.38 3.17 -33.07
N SER A 135 19.02 4.45 -33.14
CA SER A 135 19.11 5.24 -34.37
C SER A 135 20.56 5.47 -34.81
N LEU A 136 21.47 5.69 -33.86
CA LEU A 136 22.90 5.82 -34.14
C LEU A 136 23.50 4.50 -34.65
N GLU A 137 23.11 3.36 -34.06
CA GLU A 137 23.58 2.03 -34.46
C GLU A 137 23.16 1.63 -35.89
N GLN A 138 22.11 2.25 -36.43
CA GLN A 138 21.69 2.03 -37.83
C GLN A 138 22.65 2.63 -38.87
N ASN A 139 23.63 3.45 -38.47
CA ASN A 139 24.73 3.95 -39.32
C ASN A 139 24.30 4.67 -40.62
N PHE A 140 23.16 5.37 -40.63
CA PHE A 140 22.72 6.17 -41.78
C PHE A 140 23.43 7.52 -41.91
N LEU A 141 24.18 7.93 -40.88
CA LEU A 141 24.84 9.23 -40.80
C LEU A 141 26.25 9.19 -41.43
N ASN A 142 26.71 10.34 -41.94
CA ASN A 142 28.10 10.49 -42.37
C ASN A 142 29.05 10.57 -41.16
N VAL A 143 30.36 10.47 -41.40
CA VAL A 143 31.39 10.42 -40.35
C VAL A 143 31.33 11.61 -39.38
N ASP A 144 31.18 12.83 -39.93
CA ASP A 144 31.17 14.05 -39.11
C ASP A 144 29.89 14.17 -38.26
N MET A 145 28.72 13.86 -38.83
CA MET A 145 27.45 13.86 -38.09
C MET A 145 27.40 12.74 -37.04
N THR A 146 27.99 11.57 -37.34
CA THR A 146 28.09 10.48 -36.37
C THR A 146 28.94 10.89 -35.18
N ALA A 147 30.08 11.54 -35.41
CA ALA A 147 30.95 12.03 -34.34
C ALA A 147 30.27 13.10 -33.47
N GLU A 148 29.49 14.01 -34.07
CA GLU A 148 28.70 14.99 -33.31
C GLU A 148 27.62 14.30 -32.47
N MET A 149 26.89 13.34 -33.05
CA MET A 149 25.82 12.63 -32.35
C MET A 149 26.35 11.79 -31.19
N ILE A 150 27.48 11.10 -31.36
CA ILE A 150 28.18 10.40 -30.27
C ILE A 150 28.50 11.36 -29.12
N THR A 151 29.03 12.55 -29.44
CA THR A 151 29.39 13.54 -28.42
C THR A 151 28.17 14.06 -27.67
N ARG A 152 27.04 14.25 -28.36
CA ARG A 152 25.77 14.66 -27.74
C ARG A 152 25.18 13.56 -26.87
N LEU A 153 25.13 12.33 -27.37
CA LEU A 153 24.63 11.17 -26.64
C LEU A 153 25.48 10.88 -25.40
N TRP A 154 26.80 11.01 -25.49
CA TRP A 154 27.71 10.87 -24.35
C TRP A 154 27.33 11.80 -23.19
N LYS A 155 27.10 13.08 -23.49
CA LYS A 155 26.68 14.06 -22.48
C LYS A 155 25.32 13.70 -21.87
N ARG A 156 24.36 13.24 -22.70
CA ARG A 156 23.05 12.80 -22.22
C ARG A 156 23.16 11.59 -21.29
N VAL A 157 23.96 10.59 -21.65
CA VAL A 157 24.22 9.38 -20.84
C VAL A 157 24.81 9.76 -19.48
N LEU A 158 25.83 10.63 -19.45
CA LEU A 158 26.41 11.09 -18.18
C LEU A 158 25.42 11.88 -17.33
N HIS A 159 24.67 12.79 -17.96
CA HIS A 159 23.65 13.57 -17.26
C HIS A 159 22.53 12.71 -16.68
N TYR A 160 22.13 11.65 -17.41
CA TYR A 160 21.15 10.69 -16.93
C TYR A 160 21.65 9.92 -15.71
N ASN A 161 22.92 9.51 -15.68
CA ASN A 161 23.51 8.89 -14.48
C ASN A 161 23.42 9.80 -13.26
N GLU A 162 23.79 11.08 -13.39
CA GLU A 162 23.66 12.05 -12.31
C GLU A 162 22.21 12.23 -11.83
N ILE A 163 21.24 12.23 -12.76
CA ILE A 163 19.81 12.31 -12.42
C ILE A 163 19.39 11.09 -11.60
N CYS A 164 19.76 9.89 -12.03
CA CYS A 164 19.46 8.65 -11.33
C CYS A 164 20.08 8.64 -9.92
N GLU A 165 21.35 9.03 -9.78
CA GLU A 165 22.03 9.13 -8.49
C GLU A 165 21.32 10.12 -7.54
N LYS A 166 20.98 11.32 -8.03
CA LYS A 166 20.18 12.30 -7.25
C LYS A 166 18.82 11.74 -6.82
N HIS A 167 18.19 10.91 -7.65
CA HIS A 167 16.93 10.28 -7.28
C HIS A 167 17.10 9.20 -6.21
N MET A 168 18.20 8.43 -6.24
CA MET A 168 18.52 7.46 -5.18
C MET A 168 18.78 8.17 -3.85
N GLU A 169 19.59 9.24 -3.84
CA GLU A 169 19.86 10.04 -2.64
C GLU A 169 18.57 10.58 -2.01
N LYS A 170 17.66 11.10 -2.85
CA LYS A 170 16.35 11.59 -2.38
C LYS A 170 15.49 10.47 -1.80
N ILE A 171 15.48 9.27 -2.39
CA ILE A 171 14.75 8.12 -1.86
C ILE A 171 15.31 7.70 -0.50
N ASP A 172 16.63 7.71 -0.35
CA ASP A 172 17.27 7.38 0.92
C ASP A 172 16.97 8.38 2.04
N ALA A 173 16.82 9.66 1.68
CA ALA A 173 16.45 10.74 2.59
C ALA A 173 14.97 10.72 3.03
N ILE A 174 14.07 9.99 2.35
CA ILE A 174 12.65 9.90 2.74
C ILE A 174 12.53 9.24 4.11
N LYS A 175 11.91 9.90 5.09
CA LYS A 175 11.65 9.29 6.40
C LYS A 175 10.65 8.13 6.25
N ILE A 176 11.12 6.90 6.48
CA ILE A 176 10.32 5.68 6.27
C ILE A 176 9.63 5.15 7.52
N PHE A 177 10.00 5.62 8.71
CA PHE A 177 9.33 5.26 9.96
C PHE A 177 9.56 6.35 11.01
N ASP A 178 8.63 6.42 11.95
CA ASP A 178 8.70 7.17 13.19
C ASP A 178 8.84 6.20 14.38
N ASP A 179 9.03 6.73 15.58
CA ASP A 179 9.18 5.93 16.81
C ASP A 179 7.95 5.04 17.07
N ASP A 180 6.77 5.51 16.66
CA ASP A 180 5.48 4.83 16.81
C ASP A 180 5.17 3.81 15.69
N THR A 181 6.02 3.67 14.68
CA THR A 181 5.75 2.73 13.58
C THR A 181 5.97 1.27 14.02
N PRO A 182 5.00 0.35 13.81
CA PRO A 182 5.15 -1.05 14.17
C PRO A 182 6.24 -1.73 13.30
N GLU A 183 6.92 -2.74 13.85
CA GLU A 183 8.07 -3.38 13.18
C GLU A 183 7.72 -3.98 11.80
N ASN A 184 6.52 -4.54 11.66
CA ASN A 184 6.03 -5.03 10.36
C ASN A 184 5.90 -3.90 9.31
N GLY A 185 5.49 -2.71 9.74
CA GLY A 185 5.41 -1.51 8.89
C GLY A 185 6.80 -1.00 8.49
N LYS A 186 7.74 -1.00 9.45
CA LYS A 186 9.15 -0.67 9.20
C LYS A 186 9.76 -1.59 8.14
N GLN A 187 9.55 -2.90 8.25
CA GLN A 187 10.06 -3.88 7.30
C GLN A 187 9.49 -3.66 5.90
N LYS A 188 8.16 -3.49 5.79
CA LYS A 188 7.49 -3.19 4.52
C LYS A 188 8.03 -1.91 3.87
N ASN A 189 8.23 -0.83 4.63
CA ASN A 189 8.76 0.43 4.09
C ASN A 189 10.20 0.27 3.60
N ARG A 190 11.03 -0.54 4.28
CA ARG A 190 12.38 -0.88 3.82
C ARG A 190 12.35 -1.67 2.51
N GLU A 191 11.43 -2.61 2.36
CA GLU A 191 11.28 -3.41 1.14
C GLU A 191 10.84 -2.55 -0.06
N ILE A 192 9.87 -1.66 0.14
CA ILE A 192 9.44 -0.72 -0.91
C ILE A 192 10.60 0.17 -1.35
N ARG A 193 11.32 0.77 -0.38
CA ARG A 193 12.49 1.60 -0.68
C ARG A 193 13.55 0.82 -1.47
N ARG A 194 13.88 -0.40 -1.01
CA ARG A 194 14.85 -1.26 -1.67
C ARG A 194 14.44 -1.58 -3.11
N SER A 195 13.17 -1.89 -3.33
CA SER A 195 12.62 -2.16 -4.67
C SER A 195 12.81 -0.96 -5.61
N MET A 196 12.50 0.26 -5.13
CA MET A 196 12.67 1.48 -5.92
C MET A 196 14.14 1.75 -6.27
N ILE A 197 15.05 1.61 -5.30
CA ILE A 197 16.49 1.78 -5.53
C ILE A 197 16.99 0.75 -6.54
N GLN A 198 16.58 -0.51 -6.41
CA GLN A 198 16.95 -1.57 -7.35
C GLN A 198 16.47 -1.27 -8.77
N GLY A 199 15.25 -0.71 -8.92
CA GLY A 199 14.73 -0.26 -10.21
C GLY A 199 15.62 0.80 -10.86
N ILE A 200 16.02 1.82 -10.10
CA ILE A 200 16.91 2.89 -10.61
C ILE A 200 18.31 2.34 -10.94
N GLN A 201 18.86 1.46 -10.09
CA GLN A 201 20.14 0.80 -10.35
C GLN A 201 20.12 -0.03 -11.63
N ASN A 202 18.99 -0.68 -11.95
CA ASN A 202 18.86 -1.41 -13.20
C ASN A 202 18.97 -0.45 -14.41
N TYR A 203 18.36 0.73 -14.36
CA TYR A 203 18.52 1.74 -15.41
C TYR A 203 19.95 2.27 -15.52
N LEU A 204 20.64 2.50 -14.39
CA LEU A 204 22.06 2.88 -14.38
C LEU A 204 22.93 1.81 -15.07
N ASN A 205 22.76 0.54 -14.70
CA ASN A 205 23.49 -0.57 -15.30
C ASN A 205 23.23 -0.71 -16.81
N LEU A 206 22.00 -0.42 -17.26
CA LEU A 206 21.68 -0.40 -18.67
C LEU A 206 22.33 0.79 -19.38
N ASN A 207 22.32 1.97 -18.77
CA ASN A 207 22.92 3.17 -19.32
C ASN A 207 24.46 3.06 -19.41
N ASP A 208 25.10 2.37 -18.47
CA ASP A 208 26.55 2.07 -18.53
C ASP A 208 26.91 1.20 -19.74
N LYS A 209 26.00 0.33 -20.21
CA LYS A 209 26.20 -0.40 -21.46
C LYS A 209 26.19 0.54 -22.67
N PHE A 210 25.33 1.57 -22.68
CA PHE A 210 25.36 2.59 -23.72
C PHE A 210 26.64 3.40 -23.69
N LYS A 211 27.14 3.74 -22.50
CA LYS A 211 28.45 4.38 -22.35
C LYS A 211 29.55 3.55 -22.99
N PHE A 212 29.66 2.27 -22.64
CA PHE A 212 30.66 1.38 -23.23
C PHE A 212 30.52 1.29 -24.76
N ARG A 213 29.29 1.15 -25.29
CA ARG A 213 29.05 1.12 -26.73
C ARG A 213 29.49 2.41 -27.43
N LEU A 214 29.18 3.57 -26.85
CA LEU A 214 29.61 4.85 -27.40
C LEU A 214 31.14 4.99 -27.44
N GLU A 215 31.87 4.47 -26.44
CA GLU A 215 33.34 4.42 -26.47
C GLU A 215 33.84 3.58 -27.65
N GLN A 216 33.25 2.39 -27.86
CA GLN A 216 33.61 1.52 -28.99
C GLN A 216 33.33 2.17 -30.34
N MET A 217 32.15 2.80 -30.50
CA MET A 217 31.80 3.51 -31.73
C MET A 217 32.74 4.68 -32.02
N LYS A 218 33.18 5.40 -30.97
CA LYS A 218 34.14 6.49 -31.09
C LYS A 218 35.50 5.98 -31.55
N MET A 219 36.04 4.91 -30.94
CA MET A 219 37.30 4.29 -31.36
C MET A 219 37.27 3.85 -32.83
N ASN A 220 36.20 3.16 -33.24
CA ASN A 220 36.03 2.70 -34.62
C ASN A 220 35.95 3.85 -35.63
N LEU A 221 35.45 5.03 -35.22
CA LEU A 221 35.43 6.23 -36.06
C LEU A 221 36.81 6.86 -36.21
N GLU A 222 37.62 6.85 -35.15
CA GLU A 222 38.99 7.37 -35.19
C GLU A 222 39.89 6.51 -36.09
N GLU A 223 39.67 5.19 -36.13
CA GLU A 223 40.40 4.28 -37.03
C GLU A 223 40.02 4.43 -38.53
N ARG A 224 38.85 5.02 -38.82
CA ARG A 224 38.34 5.19 -40.20
C ARG A 224 38.69 6.55 -40.81
N LYS A 225 39.29 7.46 -40.04
CA LYS A 225 39.76 8.77 -40.51
C LYS A 225 41.18 8.67 -41.05
#